data_AF-A0AAU0S5F2-F1
#
_entry.id   AF-A0AAU0S5F2-F1
#
_cell.length_a   1.000
_cell.length_b   1.000
_cell.length_c   1.000
_cell.angle_alpha   90.00
_cell.angle_beta   90.00
_cell.angle_gamma   90.00
#
_symmetry.space_group_name_H-M   'P 1'
#
loop_
_entity.id
_entity.type
_entity.pdbx_description
1 polymer ?
#
loop_
_entity_poly.entity_id
_entity_poly.type
_entity_poly.pdbx_seq_one_letter_code
_entity_poly.pdbx_strand_id
1 'polypeptide(L)'
;MPRISGYSPPSQIAHSQISPASARAHLSIVSQLTTTFNINDTLAGAIAFPASSSTYLPQIDKSTQTSHSDELRAATLANIADLFKGADNQMDVGKRQNQELAWEFEQKSTVTCNQGSTAGDCVCLPPDVLVYKVKKGNAFELAYNCPELNGTGFGGIRNLPPDQLATIMDSYAVAAAEIKQTCKENGEQVLLLIANSGREAARRVDGAYAITDNSKMIWEKAFIADRCAEQFGSLLRPCYADSLDKFTRSYLAQIDAAEAQFQAGCINHNQLQKARKQAHDAATINMETYAYQALALLGYSRDVSECCNIDNGRPYLFGRPVNGLINDRAALNLSKTEGKVLDYTKFALINVSVDEGVNKFAAALAREKFHLSAEAAALPTIAKLRGFTYDVGGLDQLFHFKKGCEEDPTLRTQLSDDELATLRLSYFRAVSESEGIAGVSTALKEFLALGLKPLFKPNGTGQSKGIIGYRTGESAEDFAHRFETNLNDIERDFGKGAGYPFFVMPLLSLAETSAGEMYDLRFATYQKINSEGQARIHSIPLILKKEPAKTLKEKQQIAEFSPTNVSFAVAKTGRPGTDFIVPLCTESGLKQAGLSKEQALSMSLYFSSFQNWLLTNKYPRSLSTRD
;
A
#
# COMPACT_ATOMS: atom_id res chain seq x y z
N MET A 1 53.85 -5.02 26.48
CA MET A 1 53.40 -6.27 27.15
C MET A 1 52.37 -5.90 28.21
N PRO A 2 51.45 -6.79 28.61
CA PRO A 2 50.97 -8.03 27.96
C PRO A 2 49.72 -7.73 27.09
N ARG A 3 49.32 -8.40 26.01
CA ARG A 3 49.39 -9.81 25.55
C ARG A 3 48.70 -10.82 26.48
N ILE A 4 47.40 -11.04 26.24
CA ILE A 4 46.75 -12.34 26.45
C ILE A 4 46.14 -12.78 25.13
N SER A 5 46.34 -14.05 24.80
CA SER A 5 45.95 -14.73 23.56
C SER A 5 44.90 -15.79 23.85
N GLY A 6 44.03 -16.09 22.87
CA GLY A 6 43.25 -17.33 22.91
C GLY A 6 41.89 -17.20 22.23
N TYR A 7 41.81 -17.54 20.95
CA TYR A 7 40.55 -17.95 20.33
C TYR A 7 40.81 -19.20 19.50
N SER A 8 40.18 -20.30 19.89
CA SER A 8 40.25 -21.59 19.18
C SER A 8 38.93 -21.81 18.44
N PRO A 9 38.92 -22.15 17.15
CA PRO A 9 37.69 -22.48 16.44
C PRO A 9 37.22 -23.89 16.82
N PRO A 10 35.91 -24.12 17.02
CA PRO A 10 35.38 -25.46 17.26
C PRO A 10 35.42 -26.32 15.99
N SER A 11 35.94 -27.53 16.20
CA SER A 11 35.93 -28.74 15.36
C SER A 11 34.89 -28.86 14.25
N GLN A 12 35.36 -29.30 13.08
CA GLN A 12 34.57 -30.00 12.06
C GLN A 12 33.81 -31.18 12.68
N ILE A 13 32.51 -31.32 12.38
CA ILE A 13 31.74 -32.54 12.63
C ILE A 13 31.66 -33.34 11.33
N ALA A 14 31.82 -34.66 11.45
CA ALA A 14 32.08 -35.56 10.34
C ALA A 14 30.85 -35.80 9.43
N HIS A 15 31.14 -36.06 8.15
CA HIS A 15 30.20 -36.68 7.23
C HIS A 15 29.82 -38.08 7.73
N SER A 16 28.53 -38.36 7.91
CA SER A 16 27.98 -39.71 7.89
C SER A 16 27.32 -39.99 6.54
N GLN A 17 27.82 -41.00 5.84
CA GLN A 17 27.17 -41.55 4.64
C GLN A 17 26.06 -42.51 5.09
N ILE A 18 24.86 -42.38 4.52
CA ILE A 18 23.85 -43.45 4.54
C ILE A 18 23.39 -43.68 3.10
N SER A 19 23.35 -44.96 2.71
CA SER A 19 23.13 -45.43 1.34
C SER A 19 21.64 -45.58 0.98
N PRO A 20 21.27 -45.54 -0.31
CA PRO A 20 19.89 -45.74 -0.75
C PRO A 20 19.60 -47.18 -1.19
N ALA A 21 18.67 -47.89 -0.54
CA ALA A 21 18.01 -49.07 -1.14
C ALA A 21 16.72 -49.51 -0.42
N SER A 22 15.64 -49.67 -1.21
CA SER A 22 14.40 -50.43 -0.91
C SER A 22 13.49 -49.91 0.22
N ALA A 23 12.17 -50.13 0.21
CA ALA A 23 11.39 -51.09 -0.60
C ALA A 23 10.05 -50.53 -1.13
N ARG A 24 9.54 -51.13 -2.21
CA ARG A 24 8.12 -51.09 -2.62
C ARG A 24 7.35 -52.20 -1.90
N ALA A 25 6.07 -51.99 -1.58
CA ALA A 25 4.96 -52.92 -1.91
C ALA A 25 3.59 -52.50 -1.34
N HIS A 26 2.54 -52.93 -2.06
CA HIS A 26 1.07 -52.91 -1.80
C HIS A 26 0.29 -51.68 -2.33
N LEU A 27 -0.42 -51.77 -3.48
CA LEU A 27 -1.65 -52.55 -3.80
C LEU A 27 -2.83 -52.14 -2.90
N SER A 28 -3.68 -51.19 -3.32
CA SER A 28 -4.81 -51.29 -4.28
C SER A 28 -6.11 -51.81 -3.67
N ILE A 29 -7.26 -51.11 -3.88
CA ILE A 29 -8.60 -51.67 -4.21
C ILE A 29 -9.70 -50.58 -4.21
N VAL A 30 -10.56 -50.56 -5.26
CA VAL A 30 -11.98 -50.09 -5.35
C VAL A 30 -12.26 -48.61 -4.97
N SER A 31 -12.72 -47.68 -5.83
CA SER A 31 -13.75 -47.63 -6.89
C SER A 31 -15.22 -47.56 -6.41
N GLN A 32 -16.04 -46.77 -7.14
CA GLN A 32 -17.53 -46.74 -7.19
C GLN A 32 -18.34 -45.77 -6.29
N LEU A 33 -19.27 -45.04 -6.98
CA LEU A 33 -20.54 -44.42 -6.52
C LEU A 33 -20.39 -43.18 -5.58
N THR A 34 -21.28 -42.17 -5.45
CA THR A 34 -22.56 -41.71 -6.08
C THR A 34 -22.83 -40.25 -5.60
N THR A 35 -23.59 -39.33 -6.22
CA THR A 35 -24.39 -39.25 -7.48
C THR A 35 -24.42 -37.78 -7.95
N THR A 36 -24.82 -37.49 -9.19
CA THR A 36 -25.33 -36.14 -9.59
C THR A 36 -26.81 -36.01 -9.21
N PHE A 37 -27.23 -34.90 -8.59
CA PHE A 37 -28.64 -34.54 -8.48
C PHE A 37 -28.84 -33.08 -8.88
N ASN A 38 -29.79 -32.86 -9.80
CA ASN A 38 -30.15 -31.57 -10.36
C ASN A 38 -31.67 -31.45 -10.21
N ILE A 39 -32.15 -30.42 -9.50
CA ILE A 39 -33.58 -30.18 -9.28
C ILE A 39 -33.84 -28.69 -9.48
N ASN A 40 -34.49 -28.38 -10.61
CA ASN A 40 -35.34 -27.20 -10.74
C ASN A 40 -36.81 -27.64 -10.57
N ASP A 41 -37.69 -26.64 -10.41
CA ASP A 41 -39.15 -26.72 -10.52
C ASP A 41 -39.91 -27.49 -9.44
N THR A 42 -40.33 -26.80 -8.37
CA THR A 42 -41.67 -26.18 -8.30
C THR A 42 -42.04 -25.72 -6.88
N LEU A 43 -42.51 -24.48 -6.75
CA LEU A 43 -43.82 -24.16 -6.15
C LEU A 43 -44.05 -22.64 -6.14
N ALA A 44 -45.10 -22.20 -6.83
CA ALA A 44 -45.57 -20.82 -6.77
C ALA A 44 -46.52 -20.64 -5.57
N GLY A 45 -46.33 -19.56 -4.80
CA GLY A 45 -47.21 -19.19 -3.68
C GLY A 45 -47.13 -17.69 -3.44
N ALA A 46 -48.17 -16.95 -3.84
CA ALA A 46 -48.14 -15.50 -3.93
C ALA A 46 -48.42 -14.80 -2.58
N ILE A 47 -47.58 -13.83 -2.21
CA ILE A 47 -47.96 -12.69 -1.37
C ILE A 47 -47.37 -11.44 -2.03
N ALA A 48 -48.22 -10.49 -2.39
CA ALA A 48 -47.81 -9.26 -3.06
C ALA A 48 -47.56 -8.12 -2.06
N PHE A 49 -46.45 -7.41 -2.23
CA PHE A 49 -46.17 -6.11 -1.60
C PHE A 49 -45.77 -5.09 -2.69
N PRO A 50 -46.07 -3.79 -2.51
CA PRO A 50 -46.05 -2.82 -3.60
C PRO A 50 -44.63 -2.42 -4.02
N ALA A 51 -44.48 -2.12 -5.31
CA ALA A 51 -43.20 -1.84 -5.93
C ALA A 51 -42.55 -0.53 -5.44
N SER A 52 -41.28 -0.61 -5.05
CA SER A 52 -40.37 0.53 -4.96
C SER A 52 -39.20 0.33 -5.94
N SER A 53 -38.91 1.39 -6.69
CA SER A 53 -37.78 1.60 -7.62
C SER A 53 -36.69 0.50 -7.68
N SER A 54 -36.63 -0.23 -8.81
CA SER A 54 -35.56 -1.20 -9.02
C SER A 54 -34.20 -0.51 -9.18
N THR A 55 -33.27 -0.76 -8.27
CA THR A 55 -31.84 -0.52 -8.51
C THR A 55 -31.30 -1.60 -9.43
N TYR A 56 -30.59 -1.19 -10.48
CA TYR A 56 -30.09 -2.08 -11.52
C TYR A 56 -28.87 -2.88 -11.01
N LEU A 57 -29.09 -4.11 -10.57
CA LEU A 57 -28.00 -5.09 -10.34
C LEU A 57 -27.79 -5.89 -11.63
N PRO A 58 -26.60 -5.90 -12.24
CA PRO A 58 -26.34 -6.71 -13.42
C PRO A 58 -26.31 -8.19 -13.04
N GLN A 59 -27.05 -9.02 -13.78
CA GLN A 59 -26.94 -10.47 -13.68
C GLN A 59 -25.55 -10.92 -14.15
N ILE A 60 -24.86 -11.70 -13.33
CA ILE A 60 -23.48 -12.15 -13.57
C ILE A 60 -23.50 -13.46 -14.38
N ASP A 61 -22.67 -13.52 -15.41
CA ASP A 61 -22.45 -14.73 -16.21
C ASP A 61 -21.71 -15.82 -15.40
N LYS A 62 -22.12 -17.07 -15.53
CA LYS A 62 -21.70 -18.18 -14.65
C LYS A 62 -20.40 -18.88 -15.09
N SER A 63 -19.76 -18.43 -16.17
CA SER A 63 -18.64 -19.15 -16.80
C SER A 63 -17.23 -18.83 -16.24
N THR A 64 -17.09 -17.93 -15.27
CA THR A 64 -15.81 -17.65 -14.59
C THR A 64 -15.97 -17.65 -13.07
N GLN A 65 -16.09 -18.82 -12.47
CA GLN A 65 -16.10 -18.95 -11.00
C GLN A 65 -14.68 -18.81 -10.44
N THR A 66 -14.37 -17.63 -9.89
CA THR A 66 -13.35 -17.51 -8.85
C THR A 66 -13.79 -18.30 -7.62
N SER A 67 -12.83 -18.83 -6.86
CA SER A 67 -13.09 -19.45 -5.54
C SER A 67 -13.63 -18.45 -4.49
N HIS A 68 -13.49 -17.15 -4.76
CA HIS A 68 -13.99 -16.08 -3.91
C HIS A 68 -15.34 -15.56 -4.42
N SER A 69 -16.25 -15.35 -3.47
CA SER A 69 -17.47 -14.58 -3.66
C SER A 69 -17.14 -13.14 -4.09
N ASP A 70 -17.70 -12.71 -5.22
CA ASP A 70 -17.73 -11.29 -5.61
C ASP A 70 -18.65 -10.44 -4.69
N GLU A 71 -19.42 -11.09 -3.81
CA GLU A 71 -20.38 -10.49 -2.88
C GLU A 71 -19.87 -10.50 -1.43
N LEU A 72 -20.16 -9.41 -0.70
CA LEU A 72 -19.98 -9.33 0.76
C LEU A 72 -21.09 -10.11 1.46
N ARG A 73 -20.79 -10.72 2.61
CA ARG A 73 -21.83 -11.32 3.47
C ARG A 73 -22.85 -10.24 3.87
N ALA A 74 -24.14 -10.53 3.71
CA ALA A 74 -25.21 -9.53 3.85
C ALA A 74 -25.20 -8.78 5.19
N ALA A 75 -24.88 -9.46 6.30
CA ALA A 75 -24.75 -8.84 7.61
C ALA A 75 -23.56 -7.85 7.68
N THR A 76 -22.43 -8.17 7.04
CA THR A 76 -21.31 -7.24 6.92
C THR A 76 -21.67 -6.03 6.07
N LEU A 77 -22.32 -6.23 4.91
CA LEU A 77 -22.78 -5.12 4.07
C LEU A 77 -23.71 -4.16 4.86
N ALA A 78 -24.64 -4.71 5.66
CA ALA A 78 -25.52 -3.92 6.50
C ALA A 78 -24.77 -3.12 7.59
N ASN A 79 -23.78 -3.72 8.26
CA ASN A 79 -23.01 -3.07 9.32
C ASN A 79 -22.14 -1.89 8.83
N ILE A 80 -21.69 -1.92 7.58
CA ILE A 80 -20.71 -0.95 7.04
C ILE A 80 -21.29 -0.01 5.96
N ALA A 81 -22.59 -0.10 5.67
CA ALA A 81 -23.23 0.65 4.58
C ALA A 81 -22.97 2.18 4.65
N ASP A 82 -23.03 2.76 5.85
CA ASP A 82 -22.79 4.19 6.12
C ASP A 82 -21.37 4.66 5.73
N LEU A 83 -20.42 3.75 5.54
CA LEU A 83 -19.07 4.08 5.08
C LEU A 83 -19.00 4.31 3.56
N PHE A 84 -20.01 3.97 2.78
CA PHE A 84 -19.94 4.02 1.31
C PHE A 84 -20.54 5.31 0.71
N LYS A 85 -19.72 6.03 -0.08
CA LYS A 85 -20.18 7.07 -1.04
C LYS A 85 -20.56 6.45 -2.41
N GLY A 86 -21.01 5.19 -2.40
CA GLY A 86 -20.93 4.28 -3.54
C GLY A 86 -19.50 3.75 -3.77
N ALA A 87 -19.36 2.89 -4.78
CA ALA A 87 -18.12 2.21 -5.14
C ALA A 87 -17.51 2.75 -6.44
N ASP A 88 -16.18 2.78 -6.53
CA ASP A 88 -15.48 2.82 -7.81
C ASP A 88 -15.13 1.39 -8.22
N ASN A 89 -16.08 0.71 -8.87
CA ASN A 89 -15.95 -0.71 -9.20
C ASN A 89 -15.04 -0.93 -10.41
N GLN A 90 -13.86 -1.51 -10.17
CA GLN A 90 -12.84 -1.75 -11.18
C GLN A 90 -12.71 -3.25 -11.57
N MET A 91 -13.67 -4.11 -11.21
CA MET A 91 -13.64 -5.55 -11.53
C MET A 91 -13.43 -5.86 -13.02
N ASP A 92 -14.01 -5.06 -13.90
CA ASP A 92 -13.88 -5.26 -15.36
C ASP A 92 -12.48 -4.91 -15.88
N VAL A 93 -11.61 -4.28 -15.07
CA VAL A 93 -10.18 -4.18 -15.37
C VAL A 93 -9.50 -5.52 -15.07
N GLY A 94 -9.75 -6.08 -13.87
CA GLY A 94 -9.21 -7.39 -13.47
C GLY A 94 -9.62 -8.52 -14.42
N LYS A 95 -10.90 -8.56 -14.80
CA LYS A 95 -11.44 -9.53 -15.78
C LYS A 95 -10.88 -9.37 -17.21
N ARG A 96 -10.23 -8.24 -17.53
CA ARG A 96 -9.54 -8.00 -18.82
C ARG A 96 -8.04 -8.28 -18.78
N GLN A 97 -7.47 -8.65 -17.63
CA GLN A 97 -6.11 -9.17 -17.56
C GLN A 97 -6.05 -10.56 -18.21
N ASN A 98 -4.99 -10.87 -18.96
CA ASN A 98 -4.72 -12.23 -19.40
C ASN A 98 -4.12 -13.02 -18.23
N GLN A 99 -4.85 -14.05 -17.77
CA GLN A 99 -4.50 -14.84 -16.59
C GLN A 99 -3.25 -15.71 -16.79
N GLU A 100 -2.99 -16.20 -18.01
CA GLU A 100 -1.80 -16.99 -18.33
C GLU A 100 -0.54 -16.14 -18.26
N LEU A 101 -0.59 -14.94 -18.85
CA LEU A 101 0.50 -13.96 -18.79
C LEU A 101 0.74 -13.45 -17.36
N ALA A 102 -0.32 -13.29 -16.56
CA ALA A 102 -0.20 -12.99 -15.14
C ALA A 102 0.50 -14.11 -14.34
N TRP A 103 0.14 -15.39 -14.58
CA TRP A 103 0.85 -16.52 -13.98
C TRP A 103 2.32 -16.59 -14.39
N GLU A 104 2.65 -16.25 -15.64
CA GLU A 104 4.04 -16.20 -16.09
C GLU A 104 4.83 -15.12 -15.32
N PHE A 105 4.28 -13.90 -15.18
CA PHE A 105 4.89 -12.86 -14.35
C PHE A 105 5.01 -13.29 -12.87
N GLU A 106 3.97 -13.90 -12.28
CA GLU A 106 3.99 -14.44 -10.91
C GLU A 106 5.10 -15.49 -10.74
N GLN A 107 5.18 -16.46 -11.65
CA GLN A 107 6.15 -17.56 -11.58
C GLN A 107 7.58 -17.03 -11.72
N LYS A 108 7.84 -16.22 -12.75
CA LYS A 108 9.18 -15.72 -13.10
C LYS A 108 9.69 -14.69 -12.10
N SER A 109 8.81 -14.02 -11.36
CA SER A 109 9.18 -13.08 -10.28
C SER A 109 9.36 -13.73 -8.90
N THR A 110 8.88 -14.96 -8.68
CA THR A 110 8.93 -15.65 -7.37
C THR A 110 10.27 -15.51 -6.64
N VAL A 111 10.25 -15.07 -5.37
CA VAL A 111 11.38 -15.10 -4.43
C VAL A 111 10.93 -15.79 -3.15
N THR A 112 11.71 -16.76 -2.67
CA THR A 112 11.42 -17.45 -1.40
C THR A 112 11.78 -16.54 -0.22
N CYS A 113 10.86 -16.41 0.74
CA CYS A 113 11.14 -15.67 1.97
C CYS A 113 12.07 -16.45 2.90
N ASN A 114 12.78 -15.73 3.77
CA ASN A 114 13.53 -16.37 4.85
C ASN A 114 12.60 -17.10 5.83
N GLN A 115 13.15 -18.14 6.47
CA GLN A 115 12.48 -18.88 7.53
C GLN A 115 12.04 -17.93 8.66
N GLY A 116 10.81 -18.10 9.15
CA GLY A 116 10.22 -17.26 10.20
C GLY A 116 9.34 -16.12 9.69
N SER A 117 9.27 -15.87 8.38
CA SER A 117 8.31 -14.93 7.80
C SER A 117 6.87 -15.39 8.06
N THR A 118 5.97 -14.46 8.41
CA THR A 118 4.56 -14.70 8.70
C THR A 118 3.65 -14.23 7.56
N ALA A 119 2.38 -14.61 7.60
CA ALA A 119 1.39 -14.15 6.61
C ALA A 119 1.17 -12.63 6.66
N GLY A 120 1.29 -12.05 7.85
CA GLY A 120 1.17 -10.61 8.05
C GLY A 120 2.31 -9.79 7.42
N ASP A 121 3.49 -10.37 7.15
CA ASP A 121 4.68 -9.59 6.83
C ASP A 121 4.58 -8.81 5.50
N CYS A 122 3.97 -9.38 4.45
CA CYS A 122 3.73 -8.66 3.19
C CYS A 122 2.56 -9.22 2.37
N VAL A 123 1.33 -9.07 2.86
CA VAL A 123 0.15 -9.56 2.12
C VAL A 123 0.06 -8.94 0.73
N CYS A 124 0.12 -7.59 0.62
CA CYS A 124 0.16 -6.91 -0.67
C CYS A 124 0.69 -5.47 -0.58
N LEU A 125 1.49 -5.07 -1.57
CA LEU A 125 2.19 -3.79 -1.73
C LEU A 125 2.22 -3.38 -3.22
N PRO A 126 1.73 -2.21 -3.65
CA PRO A 126 1.77 -1.78 -5.05
C PRO A 126 2.78 -0.64 -5.33
N PRO A 127 3.95 -0.97 -5.91
CA PRO A 127 4.85 0.02 -6.49
C PRO A 127 4.18 0.83 -7.59
N ASP A 128 4.28 2.16 -7.51
CA ASP A 128 3.98 3.06 -8.62
C ASP A 128 5.28 3.47 -9.32
N VAL A 129 5.30 3.30 -10.65
CA VAL A 129 6.46 3.50 -11.51
C VAL A 129 6.18 4.61 -12.51
N LEU A 130 6.91 5.72 -12.37
CA LEU A 130 6.94 6.77 -13.39
C LEU A 130 7.74 6.27 -14.59
N VAL A 131 7.15 6.39 -15.78
CA VAL A 131 7.83 6.17 -17.06
C VAL A 131 8.18 7.52 -17.64
N TYR A 132 9.44 7.72 -18.03
CA TYR A 132 9.91 9.01 -18.51
C TYR A 132 10.84 8.88 -19.71
N LYS A 133 10.87 9.93 -20.52
CA LYS A 133 11.68 10.02 -21.74
C LYS A 133 13.08 10.52 -21.40
N VAL A 134 14.08 9.74 -21.75
CA VAL A 134 15.51 10.10 -21.70
C VAL A 134 15.98 10.37 -23.11
N LYS A 135 16.68 11.49 -23.33
CA LYS A 135 17.28 11.80 -24.63
C LYS A 135 18.59 11.04 -24.80
N LYS A 136 18.79 10.44 -25.97
CA LYS A 136 20.02 9.71 -26.32
C LYS A 136 20.41 10.06 -27.76
N GLY A 137 21.32 11.01 -27.92
CA GLY A 137 21.59 11.62 -29.23
C GLY A 137 20.32 12.25 -29.84
N ASN A 138 19.87 11.75 -30.99
CA ASN A 138 18.69 12.26 -31.70
C ASN A 138 17.39 11.49 -31.40
N ALA A 139 17.44 10.46 -30.55
CA ALA A 139 16.29 9.64 -30.17
C ALA A 139 15.90 9.85 -28.70
N PHE A 140 14.76 9.27 -28.32
CA PHE A 140 14.37 9.12 -26.92
C PHE A 140 14.23 7.63 -26.58
N GLU A 141 14.74 7.24 -25.43
CA GLU A 141 14.48 5.95 -24.80
C GLU A 141 13.56 6.14 -23.57
N LEU A 142 12.89 5.07 -23.15
CA LEU A 142 12.08 5.07 -21.92
C LEU A 142 12.92 4.57 -20.75
N ALA A 143 12.91 5.35 -19.67
CA ALA A 143 13.47 4.95 -18.38
C ALA A 143 12.38 4.97 -17.30
N TYR A 144 12.66 4.33 -16.18
CA TYR A 144 11.68 4.03 -15.14
C TYR A 144 12.17 4.49 -13.77
N ASN A 145 11.27 4.95 -12.90
CA ASN A 145 11.61 5.29 -11.51
C ASN A 145 10.40 5.01 -10.62
N CYS A 146 10.60 4.33 -9.48
CA CYS A 146 9.56 4.04 -8.50
C CYS A 146 9.67 4.98 -7.27
N PRO A 147 8.97 6.14 -7.26
CA PRO A 147 8.99 7.08 -6.15
C PRO A 147 8.15 6.66 -4.93
N GLU A 148 7.29 5.64 -5.03
CA GLU A 148 6.44 5.19 -3.92
C GLU A 148 5.98 3.73 -4.04
N LEU A 149 5.82 3.06 -2.88
CA LEU A 149 5.35 1.67 -2.77
C LEU A 149 3.90 1.54 -2.26
N ASN A 150 3.27 2.66 -1.88
CA ASN A 150 1.88 2.80 -1.40
C ASN A 150 1.43 1.97 -0.17
N GLY A 151 2.24 1.05 0.37
CA GLY A 151 1.82 0.17 1.47
C GLY A 151 0.62 -0.70 1.05
N THR A 152 -0.24 -1.05 1.98
CA THR A 152 -1.58 -1.63 1.72
C THR A 152 -2.60 -0.62 1.14
N GLY A 153 -2.15 0.56 0.70
CA GLY A 153 -2.96 1.59 0.04
C GLY A 153 -3.24 1.27 -1.43
N PHE A 154 -3.76 0.08 -1.71
CA PHE A 154 -3.75 -0.49 -3.07
C PHE A 154 -4.48 0.36 -4.12
N GLY A 155 -5.66 0.90 -3.77
CA GLY A 155 -6.43 1.80 -4.63
C GLY A 155 -6.70 1.21 -6.01
N GLY A 156 -7.57 0.20 -6.05
CA GLY A 156 -7.89 -0.58 -7.24
C GLY A 156 -7.57 -2.07 -7.09
N ILE A 157 -7.75 -2.69 -5.91
CA ILE A 157 -7.42 -4.11 -5.69
C ILE A 157 -8.15 -5.04 -6.68
N ARG A 158 -9.32 -4.62 -7.15
CA ARG A 158 -10.11 -5.34 -8.14
C ARG A 158 -9.60 -5.19 -9.59
N ASN A 159 -8.49 -4.47 -9.82
CA ASN A 159 -7.72 -4.51 -11.07
C ASN A 159 -6.83 -5.75 -11.20
N LEU A 160 -6.62 -6.50 -10.11
CA LEU A 160 -5.84 -7.73 -10.14
C LEU A 160 -6.50 -8.77 -11.06
N PRO A 161 -5.71 -9.61 -11.76
CA PRO A 161 -6.25 -10.79 -12.40
C PRO A 161 -6.91 -11.70 -11.34
N PRO A 162 -7.98 -12.43 -11.69
CA PRO A 162 -8.82 -13.15 -10.73
C PRO A 162 -8.06 -14.06 -9.74
N ASP A 163 -7.07 -14.82 -10.19
CA ASP A 163 -6.37 -15.79 -9.32
C ASP A 163 -5.33 -15.13 -8.39
N GLN A 164 -4.79 -13.98 -8.78
CA GLN A 164 -3.92 -13.18 -7.92
C GLN A 164 -4.74 -12.43 -6.86
N LEU A 165 -5.93 -11.93 -7.22
CA LEU A 165 -6.88 -11.41 -6.22
C LEU A 165 -7.26 -12.49 -5.20
N ALA A 166 -7.56 -13.70 -5.68
CA ALA A 166 -7.84 -14.85 -4.83
C ALA A 166 -6.67 -15.15 -3.87
N THR A 167 -5.46 -15.30 -4.41
CA THR A 167 -4.23 -15.54 -3.64
C THR A 167 -4.02 -14.49 -2.54
N ILE A 168 -4.22 -13.20 -2.86
CA ILE A 168 -4.06 -12.10 -1.87
C ILE A 168 -5.15 -12.16 -0.79
N MET A 169 -6.40 -12.49 -1.15
CA MET A 169 -7.48 -12.65 -0.17
C MET A 169 -7.28 -13.86 0.74
N ASP A 170 -6.66 -14.92 0.25
CA ASP A 170 -6.24 -16.06 1.07
C ASP A 170 -5.08 -15.71 1.99
N SER A 171 -4.09 -14.93 1.53
CA SER A 171 -3.03 -14.39 2.42
C SER A 171 -3.59 -13.49 3.54
N TYR A 172 -4.61 -12.66 3.26
CA TYR A 172 -5.35 -11.94 4.32
C TYR A 172 -6.08 -12.88 5.29
N ALA A 173 -6.64 -13.99 4.81
CA ALA A 173 -7.30 -14.99 5.65
C ALA A 173 -6.29 -15.72 6.55
N VAL A 174 -5.13 -16.12 6.02
CA VAL A 174 -4.06 -16.75 6.84
C VAL A 174 -3.55 -15.77 7.90
N ALA A 175 -3.29 -14.51 7.56
CA ALA A 175 -2.89 -13.50 8.53
C ALA A 175 -3.94 -13.29 9.64
N ALA A 176 -5.23 -13.31 9.30
CA ALA A 176 -6.30 -13.27 10.30
C ALA A 176 -6.33 -14.55 11.18
N ALA A 177 -6.11 -15.73 10.60
CA ALA A 177 -6.03 -16.99 11.35
C ALA A 177 -4.84 -16.99 12.33
N GLU A 178 -3.66 -16.51 11.91
CA GLU A 178 -2.49 -16.31 12.78
C GLU A 178 -2.82 -15.37 13.95
N ILE A 179 -3.43 -14.21 13.68
CA ILE A 179 -3.87 -13.26 14.72
C ILE A 179 -4.80 -13.95 15.71
N LYS A 180 -5.81 -14.69 15.23
CA LYS A 180 -6.77 -15.42 16.08
C LYS A 180 -6.08 -16.42 16.99
N GLN A 181 -5.10 -17.14 16.47
CA GLN A 181 -4.35 -18.14 17.23
C GLN A 181 -3.47 -17.49 18.31
N THR A 182 -2.74 -16.42 18.01
CA THR A 182 -1.99 -15.65 19.01
C THR A 182 -2.90 -15.03 20.08
N CYS A 183 -4.09 -14.54 19.72
CA CYS A 183 -5.07 -14.05 20.70
C CYS A 183 -5.50 -15.17 21.65
N LYS A 184 -5.79 -16.37 21.13
CA LYS A 184 -6.17 -17.54 21.92
C LYS A 184 -5.07 -17.96 22.88
N GLU A 185 -3.81 -17.94 22.44
CA GLU A 185 -2.63 -18.23 23.28
C GLU A 185 -2.47 -17.21 24.43
N ASN A 186 -2.75 -15.93 24.17
CA ASN A 186 -2.69 -14.86 25.16
C ASN A 186 -3.97 -14.73 26.02
N GLY A 187 -5.01 -15.55 25.79
CA GLY A 187 -6.30 -15.43 26.50
C GLY A 187 -7.15 -14.23 26.09
N GLU A 188 -6.88 -13.62 24.94
CA GLU A 188 -7.50 -12.40 24.42
C GLU A 188 -8.59 -12.69 23.36
N GLN A 189 -9.44 -11.70 23.09
CA GLN A 189 -10.38 -11.71 21.95
C GLN A 189 -9.96 -10.72 20.88
N VAL A 190 -9.91 -11.19 19.63
CA VAL A 190 -9.39 -10.43 18.49
C VAL A 190 -10.07 -9.07 18.33
N LEU A 191 -9.28 -8.01 18.26
CA LEU A 191 -9.63 -6.73 17.67
C LEU A 191 -8.70 -6.44 16.50
N LEU A 192 -9.22 -6.53 15.28
CA LEU A 192 -8.55 -6.12 14.05
C LEU A 192 -9.11 -4.77 13.58
N LEU A 193 -8.24 -3.80 13.34
CA LEU A 193 -8.60 -2.53 12.71
C LEU A 193 -8.21 -2.55 11.22
N ILE A 194 -9.15 -2.26 10.34
CA ILE A 194 -8.94 -2.15 8.89
C ILE A 194 -9.18 -0.70 8.49
N ALA A 195 -8.11 0.08 8.35
CA ALA A 195 -8.21 1.50 8.07
C ALA A 195 -8.08 1.82 6.56
N ASN A 196 -8.79 2.86 6.14
CA ASN A 196 -8.79 3.40 4.79
C ASN A 196 -8.47 4.90 4.77
N SER A 197 -7.77 5.40 3.74
CA SER A 197 -7.56 6.85 3.58
C SER A 197 -8.69 7.52 2.79
N GLY A 198 -8.92 8.80 3.08
CA GLY A 198 -9.82 9.69 2.33
C GLY A 198 -10.72 10.59 3.20
N ARG A 199 -10.73 10.44 4.53
CA ARG A 199 -11.44 11.32 5.48
C ARG A 199 -10.52 12.35 6.16
N GLU A 200 -9.23 12.40 5.83
CA GLU A 200 -8.24 13.24 6.51
C GLU A 200 -8.70 14.72 6.56
N ALA A 201 -9.04 15.29 5.41
CA ALA A 201 -9.54 16.66 5.28
C ALA A 201 -11.07 16.82 5.47
N ALA A 202 -11.79 15.76 5.87
CA ALA A 202 -13.25 15.81 6.03
C ALA A 202 -13.64 16.63 7.26
N ARG A 203 -14.76 17.36 7.19
CA ARG A 203 -15.31 18.04 8.38
C ARG A 203 -16.28 17.10 9.08
N ARG A 204 -15.98 16.79 10.34
CA ARG A 204 -16.92 16.11 11.23
C ARG A 204 -17.86 17.12 11.88
N VAL A 205 -19.10 16.70 12.13
CA VAL A 205 -20.11 17.44 12.90
C VAL A 205 -20.86 16.42 13.77
N ASP A 206 -20.95 16.68 15.07
CA ASP A 206 -21.64 15.81 16.03
C ASP A 206 -21.17 14.34 15.96
N GLY A 207 -19.85 14.13 15.87
CA GLY A 207 -19.24 12.81 15.77
C GLY A 207 -19.46 12.08 14.43
N ALA A 208 -20.16 12.69 13.47
CA ALA A 208 -20.48 12.10 12.18
C ALA A 208 -19.81 12.85 11.01
N TYR A 209 -19.43 12.10 9.98
CA TYR A 209 -18.98 12.64 8.69
C TYR A 209 -20.13 12.61 7.68
N ALA A 210 -20.15 13.56 6.75
CA ALA A 210 -21.07 13.48 5.63
C ALA A 210 -20.71 12.29 4.73
N ILE A 211 -21.71 11.56 4.22
CA ILE A 211 -21.48 10.45 3.26
C ILE A 211 -20.70 10.95 2.02
N THR A 212 -20.84 12.23 1.67
CA THR A 212 -20.08 12.89 0.60
C THR A 212 -18.58 12.99 0.86
N ASP A 213 -18.12 12.81 2.09
CA ASP A 213 -16.70 12.87 2.45
C ASP A 213 -16.05 11.48 2.49
N ASN A 214 -16.86 10.42 2.44
CA ASN A 214 -16.37 9.05 2.40
C ASN A 214 -15.66 8.75 1.07
N SER A 215 -14.51 8.08 1.17
CA SER A 215 -13.75 7.60 0.01
C SER A 215 -14.51 6.49 -0.74
N LYS A 216 -14.71 6.67 -2.05
CA LYS A 216 -15.24 5.62 -2.95
C LYS A 216 -14.39 4.34 -3.02
N MET A 217 -13.17 4.33 -2.46
CA MET A 217 -12.27 3.17 -2.44
C MET A 217 -12.44 2.27 -1.21
N ILE A 218 -13.21 2.68 -0.19
CA ILE A 218 -13.34 1.88 1.04
C ILE A 218 -14.05 0.53 0.81
N TRP A 219 -14.86 0.43 -0.25
CA TRP A 219 -15.50 -0.82 -0.68
C TRP A 219 -14.49 -1.96 -0.96
N GLU A 220 -13.26 -1.65 -1.36
CA GLU A 220 -12.22 -2.66 -1.58
C GLU A 220 -11.76 -3.28 -0.27
N LYS A 221 -11.58 -2.45 0.76
CA LYS A 221 -11.23 -2.87 2.12
C LYS A 221 -12.39 -3.54 2.84
N ALA A 222 -13.63 -3.34 2.40
CA ALA A 222 -14.78 -4.09 2.90
C ALA A 222 -14.63 -5.60 2.68
N PHE A 223 -14.15 -6.04 1.50
CA PHE A 223 -13.91 -7.46 1.24
C PHE A 223 -12.77 -8.02 2.08
N ILE A 224 -11.70 -7.25 2.30
CA ILE A 224 -10.60 -7.62 3.20
C ILE A 224 -11.14 -7.77 4.64
N ALA A 225 -11.90 -6.79 5.12
CA ALA A 225 -12.50 -6.83 6.45
C ALA A 225 -13.46 -8.03 6.62
N ASP A 226 -14.30 -8.31 5.61
CA ASP A 226 -15.22 -9.44 5.60
C ASP A 226 -14.48 -10.79 5.65
N ARG A 227 -13.45 -10.94 4.80
CA ARG A 227 -12.60 -12.14 4.73
C ARG A 227 -11.84 -12.39 6.03
N CYS A 228 -11.31 -11.35 6.68
CA CYS A 228 -10.69 -11.49 8.00
C CYS A 228 -11.73 -11.81 9.10
N ALA A 229 -12.89 -11.17 9.08
CA ALA A 229 -13.97 -11.42 10.04
C ALA A 229 -14.49 -12.86 10.00
N GLU A 230 -14.61 -13.43 8.79
CA GLU A 230 -14.95 -14.84 8.59
C GLU A 230 -14.01 -15.77 9.39
N GLN A 231 -12.70 -15.53 9.34
CA GLN A 231 -11.71 -16.34 10.06
C GLN A 231 -11.85 -16.24 11.58
N PHE A 232 -12.30 -15.11 12.11
CA PHE A 232 -12.55 -14.94 13.55
C PHE A 232 -13.80 -15.67 14.04
N GLY A 233 -14.77 -15.88 13.16
CA GLY A 233 -16.04 -16.53 13.48
C GLY A 233 -15.94 -18.03 13.79
N SER A 234 -17.13 -18.62 14.00
CA SER A 234 -17.41 -20.05 14.07
C SER A 234 -18.87 -20.29 13.67
N LEU A 235 -19.27 -21.53 13.40
CA LEU A 235 -20.66 -21.86 13.03
C LEU A 235 -21.69 -21.44 14.10
N LEU A 236 -21.32 -21.50 15.39
CA LEU A 236 -22.20 -21.15 16.51
C LEU A 236 -22.13 -19.65 16.88
N ARG A 237 -21.05 -18.97 16.49
CA ARG A 237 -20.79 -17.55 16.76
C ARG A 237 -20.12 -16.94 15.53
N PRO A 238 -20.90 -16.60 14.49
CA PRO A 238 -20.34 -15.95 13.30
C PRO A 238 -19.81 -14.57 13.66
N CYS A 239 -18.70 -14.18 13.03
CA CYS A 239 -18.15 -12.83 13.12
C CYS A 239 -18.29 -12.17 11.73
N TYR A 240 -18.72 -10.92 11.76
CA TYR A 240 -18.96 -10.06 10.59
C TYR A 240 -18.13 -8.79 10.79
N ALA A 241 -17.61 -8.23 9.71
CA ALA A 241 -17.01 -6.90 9.77
C ALA A 241 -18.07 -5.86 10.19
N ASP A 242 -17.63 -4.87 10.94
CA ASP A 242 -18.46 -3.81 11.51
C ASP A 242 -17.79 -2.45 11.27
N SER A 243 -18.54 -1.36 11.40
CA SER A 243 -18.03 0.00 11.18
C SER A 243 -17.32 0.52 12.41
N LEU A 244 -16.12 1.12 12.26
CA LEU A 244 -15.44 1.82 13.35
C LEU A 244 -16.28 2.99 13.88
N ASP A 245 -17.02 3.67 13.00
CA ASP A 245 -17.92 4.80 13.36
C ASP A 245 -18.94 4.40 14.45
N LYS A 246 -19.37 3.13 14.48
CA LYS A 246 -20.29 2.59 15.51
C LYS A 246 -19.72 2.69 16.92
N PHE A 247 -18.40 2.58 17.06
CA PHE A 247 -17.69 2.62 18.34
C PHE A 247 -17.18 4.02 18.67
N THR A 248 -16.88 4.84 17.67
CA THR A 248 -16.26 6.16 17.86
C THR A 248 -17.25 7.34 17.83
N ARG A 249 -18.39 7.25 17.14
CA ARG A 249 -19.31 8.41 16.94
C ARG A 249 -19.72 9.09 18.26
N SER A 250 -20.11 8.33 19.28
CA SER A 250 -20.53 8.91 20.57
C SER A 250 -19.39 9.52 21.38
N TYR A 251 -18.15 9.05 21.18
CA TYR A 251 -16.95 9.69 21.73
C TYR A 251 -16.73 11.02 21.01
N LEU A 252 -16.62 10.97 19.67
CA LEU A 252 -16.33 12.12 18.83
C LEU A 252 -17.38 13.23 18.93
N ALA A 253 -18.67 12.90 19.09
CA ALA A 253 -19.72 13.88 19.34
C ALA A 253 -19.49 14.71 20.61
N GLN A 254 -19.05 14.06 21.70
CA GLN A 254 -18.71 14.76 22.94
C GLN A 254 -17.45 15.64 22.79
N ILE A 255 -16.47 15.20 21.98
CA ILE A 255 -15.29 16.01 21.66
C ILE A 255 -15.68 17.24 20.85
N ASP A 256 -16.40 17.05 19.74
CA ASP A 256 -16.83 18.11 18.84
C ASP A 256 -17.68 19.17 19.59
N ALA A 257 -18.56 18.74 20.50
CA ALA A 257 -19.36 19.64 21.34
C ALA A 257 -18.51 20.41 22.37
N ALA A 258 -17.54 19.76 23.04
CA ALA A 258 -16.65 20.42 23.98
C ALA A 258 -15.71 21.41 23.27
N GLU A 259 -15.24 21.08 22.08
CA GLU A 259 -14.43 21.99 21.26
C GLU A 259 -15.23 23.19 20.79
N ALA A 260 -16.48 23.02 20.36
CA ALA A 260 -17.37 24.14 20.02
C ALA A 260 -17.59 25.08 21.22
N GLN A 261 -17.78 24.55 22.44
CA GLN A 261 -17.88 25.34 23.67
C GLN A 261 -16.58 26.07 24.00
N PHE A 262 -15.42 25.45 23.77
CA PHE A 262 -14.11 26.09 24.00
C PHE A 262 -13.86 27.24 23.01
N GLN A 263 -14.15 27.04 21.72
CA GLN A 263 -14.03 28.08 20.69
C GLN A 263 -15.01 29.24 20.91
N ALA A 264 -16.19 28.97 21.48
CA ALA A 264 -17.14 30.00 21.89
C ALA A 264 -16.77 30.71 23.22
N GLY A 265 -15.66 30.33 23.87
CA GLY A 265 -15.23 30.88 25.15
C GLY A 265 -16.10 30.47 26.35
N CYS A 266 -17.02 29.50 26.18
CA CYS A 266 -17.92 29.03 27.23
C CYS A 266 -17.22 28.14 28.27
N ILE A 267 -16.12 27.48 27.89
CA ILE A 267 -15.28 26.65 28.77
C ILE A 267 -13.80 26.97 28.57
N ASN A 268 -13.00 26.76 29.61
CA ASN A 268 -11.54 26.90 29.56
C ASN A 268 -10.82 25.59 29.18
N HIS A 269 -9.50 25.65 29.01
CA HIS A 269 -8.68 24.50 28.59
C HIS A 269 -8.78 23.31 29.55
N ASN A 270 -8.79 23.54 30.87
CA ASN A 270 -8.90 22.46 31.86
C ASN A 270 -10.26 21.76 31.79
N GLN A 271 -11.33 22.51 31.53
CA GLN A 271 -12.67 21.96 31.30
C GLN A 271 -12.73 21.15 29.99
N LEU A 272 -12.09 21.62 28.91
CA LEU A 272 -11.97 20.86 27.66
C LEU A 272 -11.23 19.53 27.87
N GLN A 273 -10.09 19.54 28.57
CA GLN A 273 -9.35 18.29 28.87
C GLN A 273 -10.17 17.35 29.77
N LYS A 274 -10.92 17.88 30.74
CA LYS A 274 -11.84 17.08 31.56
C LYS A 274 -12.93 16.44 30.71
N ALA A 275 -13.56 17.18 29.80
CA ALA A 275 -14.58 16.67 28.89
C ALA A 275 -14.02 15.58 27.97
N ARG A 276 -12.83 15.79 27.39
CA ARG A 276 -12.11 14.79 26.59
C ARG A 276 -11.85 13.49 27.36
N LYS A 277 -11.42 13.59 28.64
CA LYS A 277 -11.25 12.41 29.50
C LYS A 277 -12.58 11.72 29.78
N GLN A 278 -13.63 12.46 30.14
CA GLN A 278 -14.96 11.90 30.43
C GLN A 278 -15.54 11.16 29.21
N ALA A 279 -15.39 11.71 28.01
CA ALA A 279 -15.79 11.06 26.77
C ALA A 279 -15.00 9.75 26.54
N HIS A 280 -13.68 9.76 26.76
CA HIS A 280 -12.85 8.55 26.64
C HIS A 280 -13.20 7.49 27.69
N ASP A 281 -13.45 7.88 28.93
CA ASP A 281 -13.89 6.98 30.01
C ASP A 281 -15.24 6.32 29.65
N ALA A 282 -16.20 7.09 29.13
CA ALA A 282 -17.49 6.58 28.67
C ALA A 282 -17.34 5.63 27.46
N ALA A 283 -16.46 5.96 26.51
CA ALA A 283 -16.15 5.10 25.37
C ALA A 283 -15.48 3.78 25.78
N THR A 284 -14.65 3.82 26.83
CA THR A 284 -14.00 2.64 27.43
C THR A 284 -15.05 1.70 28.04
N ILE A 285 -15.96 2.23 28.86
CA ILE A 285 -17.09 1.46 29.44
C ILE A 285 -17.97 0.86 28.34
N ASN A 286 -18.22 1.58 27.24
CA ASN A 286 -18.94 1.02 26.10
C ASN A 286 -18.16 -0.11 25.41
N MET A 287 -16.83 0.02 25.24
CA MET A 287 -15.98 -1.01 24.62
C MET A 287 -15.89 -2.28 25.47
N GLU A 288 -15.94 -2.18 26.81
CA GLU A 288 -15.98 -3.34 27.72
C GLU A 288 -17.16 -4.29 27.44
N THR A 289 -18.30 -3.77 26.95
CA THR A 289 -19.45 -4.61 26.57
C THR A 289 -19.13 -5.59 25.42
N TYR A 290 -18.07 -5.33 24.65
CA TYR A 290 -17.58 -6.17 23.55
C TYR A 290 -16.34 -6.99 23.91
N ALA A 291 -15.87 -6.98 25.17
CA ALA A 291 -14.61 -7.62 25.58
C ALA A 291 -14.51 -9.11 25.22
N TYR A 292 -15.64 -9.81 25.20
CA TYR A 292 -15.73 -11.25 24.87
C TYR A 292 -16.09 -11.56 23.39
N GLN A 293 -16.13 -10.54 22.53
CA GLN A 293 -16.48 -10.66 21.11
C GLN A 293 -15.27 -10.34 20.23
N ALA A 294 -14.99 -11.19 19.23
CA ALA A 294 -14.05 -10.88 18.17
C ALA A 294 -14.60 -9.81 17.22
N LEU A 295 -13.80 -8.79 16.92
CA LEU A 295 -14.16 -7.62 16.11
C LEU A 295 -13.19 -7.43 14.94
N ALA A 296 -13.74 -7.17 13.76
CA ALA A 296 -13.04 -6.67 12.59
C ALA A 296 -13.66 -5.34 12.18
N LEU A 297 -13.00 -4.22 12.51
CA LEU A 297 -13.58 -2.88 12.35
C LEU A 297 -13.03 -2.20 11.11
N LEU A 298 -13.89 -1.93 10.13
CA LEU A 298 -13.58 -1.13 8.96
C LEU A 298 -13.79 0.36 9.29
N GLY A 299 -12.81 1.20 9.01
CA GLY A 299 -12.88 2.64 9.29
C GLY A 299 -11.87 3.44 8.50
N TYR A 300 -11.62 4.70 8.90
CA TYR A 300 -10.63 5.55 8.24
C TYR A 300 -9.36 5.76 9.08
N SER A 301 -8.23 6.03 8.41
CA SER A 301 -6.91 6.25 9.04
C SER A 301 -6.94 7.35 10.10
N ARG A 302 -7.73 8.41 9.84
CA ARG A 302 -7.96 9.52 10.77
C ARG A 302 -8.60 9.07 12.08
N ASP A 303 -9.68 8.30 11.98
CA ASP A 303 -10.45 7.86 13.15
C ASP A 303 -9.63 6.92 14.04
N VAL A 304 -8.75 6.09 13.45
CA VAL A 304 -7.76 5.29 14.20
C VAL A 304 -6.77 6.19 14.95
N SER A 305 -6.21 7.22 14.31
CA SER A 305 -5.27 8.14 14.98
C SER A 305 -5.92 9.08 16.02
N GLU A 306 -7.23 9.32 15.95
CA GLU A 306 -7.95 10.15 16.94
C GLU A 306 -8.52 9.33 18.12
N CYS A 307 -8.85 8.04 17.92
CA CYS A 307 -9.54 7.23 18.91
C CYS A 307 -8.68 6.14 19.56
N CYS A 308 -7.52 5.82 19.00
CA CYS A 308 -6.57 4.89 19.60
C CYS A 308 -5.45 5.61 20.35
N ASN A 309 -4.96 4.98 21.42
CA ASN A 309 -3.73 5.35 22.10
C ASN A 309 -2.70 4.23 21.99
N ILE A 310 -1.41 4.53 22.23
CA ILE A 310 -0.36 3.50 22.33
C ILE A 310 0.03 3.35 23.80
N ASP A 311 0.01 2.11 24.31
CA ASP A 311 0.58 1.73 25.59
C ASP A 311 1.57 0.57 25.43
N ASN A 312 2.74 0.69 26.05
CA ASN A 312 3.83 -0.28 25.98
C ASN A 312 4.21 -0.74 24.55
N GLY A 313 4.01 0.13 23.55
CA GLY A 313 4.23 -0.14 22.12
C GLY A 313 3.06 -0.80 21.39
N ARG A 314 1.97 -1.13 22.09
CA ARG A 314 0.78 -1.75 21.51
C ARG A 314 -0.35 -0.71 21.35
N PRO A 315 -1.12 -0.73 20.25
CA PRO A 315 -2.28 0.13 20.11
C PRO A 315 -3.48 -0.38 20.93
N TYR A 316 -4.29 0.52 21.47
CA TYR A 316 -5.54 0.26 22.18
C TYR A 316 -6.64 1.16 21.62
N LEU A 317 -7.85 0.63 21.47
CA LEU A 317 -9.06 1.41 21.12
C LEU A 317 -9.95 1.45 22.36
N PHE A 318 -10.07 2.63 22.99
CA PHE A 318 -10.84 2.84 24.22
C PHE A 318 -10.59 1.74 25.29
N GLY A 319 -9.32 1.58 25.66
CA GLY A 319 -8.89 0.59 26.68
C GLY A 319 -8.82 -0.87 26.22
N ARG A 320 -9.40 -1.24 25.06
CA ARG A 320 -9.27 -2.59 24.51
C ARG A 320 -8.00 -2.73 23.66
N PRO A 321 -7.14 -3.75 23.90
CA PRO A 321 -5.95 -3.96 23.08
C PRO A 321 -6.31 -4.29 21.63
N VAL A 322 -5.60 -3.67 20.69
CA VAL A 322 -5.65 -4.01 19.27
C VAL A 322 -4.71 -5.19 19.02
N ASN A 323 -5.18 -6.19 18.30
CA ASN A 323 -4.45 -7.41 17.95
C ASN A 323 -3.86 -7.35 16.54
N GLY A 324 -4.49 -6.60 15.64
CA GLY A 324 -3.92 -6.32 14.33
C GLY A 324 -4.39 -5.01 13.73
N LEU A 325 -3.61 -4.49 12.79
CA LEU A 325 -3.90 -3.26 12.05
C LEU A 325 -3.57 -3.46 10.57
N ILE A 326 -4.50 -3.10 9.70
CA ILE A 326 -4.29 -2.97 8.25
C ILE A 326 -4.31 -1.48 7.91
N ASN A 327 -3.29 -1.06 7.17
CA ASN A 327 -2.95 0.31 6.74
C ASN A 327 -1.77 0.95 7.48
N ASP A 328 -0.67 0.95 6.76
CA ASP A 328 0.63 1.54 7.01
C ASP A 328 0.51 3.02 7.40
N ARG A 329 -0.32 3.80 6.69
CA ARG A 329 -0.55 5.22 6.99
C ARG A 329 -1.30 5.41 8.31
N ALA A 330 -2.29 4.56 8.62
CA ALA A 330 -2.95 4.59 9.92
C ALA A 330 -1.97 4.27 11.07
N ALA A 331 -1.09 3.28 10.88
CA ALA A 331 -0.03 2.95 11.84
C ALA A 331 0.94 4.11 12.07
N LEU A 332 1.47 4.71 10.98
CA LEU A 332 2.38 5.85 11.08
C LEU A 332 1.70 7.07 11.71
N ASN A 333 0.46 7.38 11.32
CA ASN A 333 -0.27 8.52 11.86
C ASN A 333 -0.55 8.34 13.35
N LEU A 334 -0.96 7.14 13.79
CA LEU A 334 -1.14 6.84 15.21
C LEU A 334 0.17 7.02 15.99
N SER A 335 1.29 6.48 15.50
CA SER A 335 2.61 6.67 16.12
C SER A 335 3.02 8.15 16.24
N LYS A 336 2.75 8.95 15.20
CA LYS A 336 3.04 10.39 15.20
C LYS A 336 2.15 11.18 16.16
N THR A 337 0.83 10.96 16.13
CA THR A 337 -0.14 11.64 17.01
C THR A 337 0.13 11.35 18.48
N GLU A 338 0.45 10.10 18.82
CA GLU A 338 0.76 9.68 20.20
C GLU A 338 2.19 10.00 20.65
N GLY A 339 3.10 10.37 19.73
CA GLY A 339 4.53 10.55 20.01
C GLY A 339 5.22 9.26 20.47
N LYS A 340 4.73 8.08 20.07
CA LYS A 340 5.14 6.76 20.56
C LYS A 340 5.41 5.79 19.42
N VAL A 341 6.38 4.90 19.62
CA VAL A 341 6.74 3.86 18.63
C VAL A 341 5.84 2.64 18.81
N LEU A 342 5.29 2.14 17.69
CA LEU A 342 4.58 0.86 17.63
C LEU A 342 5.55 -0.32 17.64
N ASP A 343 5.20 -1.38 18.37
CA ASP A 343 5.98 -2.60 18.52
C ASP A 343 5.30 -3.77 17.80
N TYR A 344 5.78 -4.07 16.59
CA TYR A 344 5.25 -5.14 15.71
C TYR A 344 5.57 -6.57 16.18
N THR A 345 6.06 -6.73 17.42
CA THR A 345 6.11 -8.01 18.15
C THR A 345 4.89 -8.20 19.08
N LYS A 346 4.19 -7.12 19.45
CA LYS A 346 3.05 -7.13 20.39
C LYS A 346 1.67 -7.12 19.73
N PHE A 347 1.62 -6.84 18.42
CA PHE A 347 0.41 -6.94 17.58
C PHE A 347 0.82 -7.18 16.12
N ALA A 348 -0.10 -7.70 15.31
CA ALA A 348 0.14 -7.94 13.90
C ALA A 348 -0.15 -6.69 13.05
N LEU A 349 0.90 -5.98 12.65
CA LEU A 349 0.80 -5.05 11.52
C LEU A 349 0.79 -5.85 10.22
N ILE A 350 -0.30 -5.75 9.45
CA ILE A 350 -0.38 -6.41 8.14
C ILE A 350 0.27 -5.50 7.08
N ASN A 351 1.36 -6.01 6.49
CA ASN A 351 2.46 -5.33 5.82
C ASN A 351 3.42 -4.61 6.79
N VAL A 352 4.54 -5.26 7.14
CA VAL A 352 5.51 -4.71 8.12
C VAL A 352 6.45 -3.64 7.55
N SER A 353 6.57 -3.53 6.22
CA SER A 353 7.37 -2.50 5.55
C SER A 353 6.65 -1.14 5.48
N VAL A 354 6.17 -0.68 6.64
CA VAL A 354 5.36 0.54 6.82
C VAL A 354 6.13 1.82 6.49
N ASP A 355 7.42 1.90 6.83
CA ASP A 355 8.20 3.10 6.56
C ASP A 355 8.31 3.30 5.05
N GLU A 356 8.71 2.27 4.30
CA GLU A 356 8.78 2.31 2.84
C GLU A 356 7.40 2.43 2.18
N GLY A 357 6.34 1.89 2.81
CA GLY A 357 4.96 1.99 2.34
C GLY A 357 4.39 3.41 2.39
N VAL A 358 4.81 4.22 3.37
CA VAL A 358 4.26 5.59 3.58
C VAL A 358 5.27 6.69 3.26
N ASN A 359 6.53 6.53 3.66
CA ASN A 359 7.60 7.51 3.51
C ASN A 359 8.42 7.27 2.23
N LYS A 360 8.12 8.07 1.20
CA LYS A 360 8.79 8.07 -0.11
C LYS A 360 10.33 8.14 -0.02
N PHE A 361 10.86 8.90 0.93
CA PHE A 361 12.31 9.01 1.12
C PHE A 361 12.91 7.74 1.77
N ALA A 362 12.20 7.12 2.71
CA ALA A 362 12.63 5.83 3.26
C ALA A 362 12.63 4.73 2.17
N ALA A 363 11.61 4.70 1.31
CA ALA A 363 11.56 3.83 0.14
C ALA A 363 12.76 4.06 -0.80
N ALA A 364 13.07 5.31 -1.16
CA ALA A 364 14.21 5.61 -2.03
C ALA A 364 15.56 5.21 -1.41
N LEU A 365 15.79 5.50 -0.12
CA LEU A 365 16.99 5.06 0.61
C LEU A 365 17.12 3.54 0.69
N ALA A 366 16.02 2.82 0.90
CA ALA A 366 16.04 1.36 0.94
C ALA A 366 16.35 0.78 -0.44
N ARG A 367 15.80 1.37 -1.51
CA ARG A 367 16.05 0.96 -2.90
C ARG A 367 17.48 1.24 -3.36
N GLU A 368 18.07 2.37 -2.96
CA GLU A 368 19.51 2.67 -3.15
C GLU A 368 20.39 1.60 -2.47
N LYS A 369 20.11 1.27 -1.21
CA LYS A 369 20.83 0.21 -0.47
C LYS A 369 20.67 -1.17 -1.12
N PHE A 370 19.48 -1.49 -1.62
CA PHE A 370 19.23 -2.74 -2.33
C PHE A 370 20.00 -2.80 -3.65
N HIS A 371 20.02 -1.73 -4.45
CA HIS A 371 20.79 -1.67 -5.70
C HIS A 371 22.29 -2.00 -5.48
N LEU A 372 22.85 -1.59 -4.34
CA LEU A 372 24.23 -1.85 -3.94
C LEU A 372 24.45 -3.23 -3.26
N SER A 373 23.42 -4.08 -3.18
CA SER A 373 23.46 -5.36 -2.46
C SER A 373 23.82 -6.55 -3.34
N ALA A 374 24.29 -7.64 -2.71
CA ALA A 374 24.63 -8.88 -3.41
C ALA A 374 23.40 -9.54 -4.06
N GLU A 375 22.23 -9.37 -3.44
CA GLU A 375 20.94 -9.86 -3.95
C GLU A 375 20.53 -9.14 -5.24
N ALA A 376 20.71 -7.82 -5.34
CA ALA A 376 20.48 -7.08 -6.59
C ALA A 376 21.48 -7.48 -7.68
N ALA A 377 22.76 -7.63 -7.32
CA ALA A 377 23.80 -8.09 -8.25
C ALA A 377 23.54 -9.52 -8.80
N ALA A 378 22.75 -10.34 -8.10
CA ALA A 378 22.37 -11.68 -8.55
C ALA A 378 21.20 -11.70 -9.55
N LEU A 379 20.41 -10.62 -9.67
CA LEU A 379 19.18 -10.62 -10.48
C LEU A 379 19.39 -10.95 -11.97
N PRO A 380 20.45 -10.46 -12.66
CA PRO A 380 20.72 -10.86 -14.05
C PRO A 380 20.96 -12.37 -14.22
N THR A 381 21.63 -12.99 -13.26
CA THR A 381 21.85 -14.45 -13.25
C THR A 381 20.54 -15.21 -13.00
N ILE A 382 19.72 -14.72 -12.07
CA ILE A 382 18.41 -15.31 -11.75
C ILE A 382 17.46 -15.23 -12.95
N ALA A 383 17.39 -14.08 -13.62
CA ALA A 383 16.59 -13.87 -14.84
C ALA A 383 17.05 -14.82 -15.97
N LYS A 384 18.36 -14.92 -16.21
CA LYS A 384 18.94 -15.82 -17.22
C LYS A 384 18.60 -17.29 -16.93
N LEU A 385 18.70 -17.73 -15.67
CA LEU A 385 18.29 -19.08 -15.26
C LEU A 385 16.77 -19.31 -15.42
N ARG A 386 15.97 -18.25 -15.35
CA ARG A 386 14.52 -18.26 -15.61
C ARG A 386 14.16 -18.04 -17.09
N GLY A 387 15.16 -17.88 -17.97
CA GLY A 387 14.98 -17.83 -19.42
C GLY A 387 14.53 -16.47 -19.97
N PHE A 388 14.92 -15.35 -19.35
CA PHE A 388 14.71 -14.01 -19.90
C PHE A 388 15.91 -13.08 -19.63
N THR A 389 16.06 -12.03 -20.42
CA THR A 389 17.06 -10.97 -20.23
C THR A 389 16.64 -10.04 -19.10
N TYR A 390 17.55 -9.76 -18.15
CA TYR A 390 17.29 -8.75 -17.13
C TYR A 390 17.57 -7.35 -17.67
N ASP A 391 16.51 -6.57 -17.84
CA ASP A 391 16.57 -5.12 -18.08
C ASP A 391 15.41 -4.45 -17.35
N VAL A 392 15.71 -3.57 -16.40
CA VAL A 392 14.69 -2.79 -15.68
C VAL A 392 14.63 -1.33 -16.16
N GLY A 393 15.29 -0.98 -17.26
CA GLY A 393 15.27 0.36 -17.86
C GLY A 393 15.69 1.47 -16.89
N GLY A 394 16.73 1.21 -16.08
CA GLY A 394 17.24 2.13 -15.07
C GLY A 394 16.34 2.27 -13.82
N LEU A 395 15.29 1.46 -13.66
CA LEU A 395 14.45 1.48 -12.45
C LEU A 395 15.28 1.37 -11.17
N ASP A 396 16.27 0.48 -11.17
CA ASP A 396 17.16 0.19 -10.04
C ASP A 396 18.17 1.30 -9.74
N GLN A 397 18.36 2.26 -10.65
CA GLN A 397 19.25 3.40 -10.47
C GLN A 397 18.57 4.45 -9.59
N LEU A 398 19.15 4.70 -8.43
CA LEU A 398 18.75 5.73 -7.48
C LEU A 398 19.98 6.18 -6.68
N PHE A 399 20.24 7.49 -6.64
CA PHE A 399 21.39 8.04 -5.92
C PHE A 399 20.97 9.16 -4.98
N HIS A 400 21.31 9.02 -3.70
CA HIS A 400 21.01 10.01 -2.68
C HIS A 400 22.00 11.19 -2.75
N PHE A 401 21.54 12.27 -3.37
CA PHE A 401 22.25 13.54 -3.42
C PHE A 401 22.17 14.24 -2.06
N LYS A 402 23.16 14.00 -1.20
CA LYS A 402 23.21 14.57 0.16
C LYS A 402 23.49 16.08 0.10
N LYS A 403 22.85 16.82 1.02
CA LYS A 403 23.03 18.28 1.20
C LYS A 403 24.51 18.66 1.26
N GLY A 404 24.91 19.62 0.43
CA GLY A 404 26.28 20.13 0.40
C GLY A 404 27.35 19.14 -0.05
N CYS A 405 27.00 17.95 -0.54
CA CYS A 405 27.93 17.13 -1.29
C CYS A 405 28.02 17.67 -2.72
N GLU A 406 29.24 17.86 -3.22
CA GLU A 406 29.46 18.08 -4.64
C GLU A 406 29.21 16.76 -5.41
N GLU A 407 28.77 16.89 -6.66
CA GLU A 407 28.75 15.77 -7.59
C GLU A 407 30.17 15.23 -7.78
N ASP A 408 30.36 13.91 -7.67
CA ASP A 408 31.69 13.29 -7.75
C ASP A 408 32.40 13.74 -9.04
N PRO A 409 33.55 14.45 -8.94
CA PRO A 409 34.27 14.97 -10.10
C PRO A 409 34.68 13.90 -11.11
N THR A 410 34.79 12.64 -10.68
CA THR A 410 35.14 11.51 -11.56
C THR A 410 33.98 11.09 -12.47
N LEU A 411 32.72 11.34 -12.11
CA LEU A 411 31.58 11.08 -13.00
C LEU A 411 31.68 11.93 -14.27
N ARG A 412 32.15 13.18 -14.15
CA ARG A 412 32.35 14.12 -15.28
C ARG A 412 33.51 13.74 -16.20
N THR A 413 34.40 12.86 -15.77
CA THR A 413 35.52 12.38 -16.60
C THR A 413 35.29 10.97 -17.16
N GLN A 414 34.27 10.25 -16.65
CA GLN A 414 33.92 8.89 -17.06
C GLN A 414 32.65 8.81 -17.92
N LEU A 415 31.71 9.74 -17.76
CA LEU A 415 30.44 9.78 -18.49
C LEU A 415 30.41 10.92 -19.51
N SER A 416 29.75 10.70 -20.64
CA SER A 416 29.36 11.78 -21.55
C SER A 416 28.28 12.69 -20.94
N ASP A 417 28.09 13.89 -21.50
CA ASP A 417 27.07 14.83 -21.02
C ASP A 417 25.64 14.23 -21.05
N ASP A 418 25.30 13.44 -22.08
CA ASP A 418 24.00 12.75 -22.19
C ASP A 418 23.85 11.65 -21.11
N GLU A 419 24.90 10.89 -20.81
CA GLU A 419 24.90 9.86 -19.75
C GLU A 419 24.83 10.50 -18.35
N LEU A 420 25.58 11.58 -18.11
CA LEU A 420 25.54 12.32 -16.86
C LEU A 420 24.19 13.01 -16.64
N ALA A 421 23.59 13.58 -17.69
CA ALA A 421 22.24 14.12 -17.65
C ALA A 421 21.20 13.03 -17.34
N THR A 422 21.37 11.83 -17.89
CA THR A 422 20.53 10.65 -17.60
C THR A 422 20.67 10.22 -16.14
N LEU A 423 21.90 10.06 -15.66
CA LEU A 423 22.20 9.70 -14.26
C LEU A 423 21.54 10.68 -13.28
N ARG A 424 21.64 11.98 -13.54
CA ARG A 424 21.02 13.03 -12.73
C ARG A 424 19.50 12.93 -12.60
N LEU A 425 18.79 12.30 -13.54
CA LEU A 425 17.33 12.07 -13.43
C LEU A 425 16.96 11.04 -12.35
N SER A 426 17.93 10.23 -11.90
CA SER A 426 17.77 9.26 -10.80
C SER A 426 18.20 9.80 -9.43
N TYR A 427 18.64 11.05 -9.33
CA TYR A 427 19.01 11.67 -8.06
C TYR A 427 17.79 11.89 -7.16
N PHE A 428 17.97 11.81 -5.85
CA PHE A 428 16.96 12.20 -4.88
C PHE A 428 17.58 12.75 -3.59
N ARG A 429 16.80 13.52 -2.82
CA ARG A 429 17.17 13.94 -1.47
C ARG A 429 15.94 14.07 -0.55
N ALA A 430 16.19 14.32 0.72
CA ALA A 430 15.16 14.82 1.64
C ALA A 430 15.31 16.31 1.91
N VAL A 431 14.23 16.91 2.41
CA VAL A 431 14.28 18.06 3.32
C VAL A 431 13.61 17.62 4.62
N SER A 432 14.30 17.70 5.75
CA SER A 432 13.71 17.41 7.07
C SER A 432 13.01 18.64 7.67
N GLU A 433 12.12 18.40 8.63
CA GLU A 433 11.43 19.45 9.40
C GLU A 433 12.42 20.43 10.06
N SER A 434 13.53 19.90 10.58
CA SER A 434 14.63 20.67 11.18
C SER A 434 15.42 21.54 10.19
N GLU A 435 15.33 21.30 8.89
CA GLU A 435 15.88 22.23 7.88
C GLU A 435 14.88 23.30 7.45
N GLY A 436 13.58 23.02 7.57
CA GLY A 436 12.49 23.94 7.21
C GLY A 436 12.59 24.51 5.79
N ILE A 437 12.07 25.74 5.63
CA ILE A 437 12.10 26.47 4.35
C ILE A 437 13.54 26.76 3.88
N ALA A 438 14.51 26.94 4.79
CA ALA A 438 15.92 27.09 4.41
C ALA A 438 16.47 25.82 3.73
N GLY A 439 16.04 24.63 4.17
CA GLY A 439 16.31 23.36 3.51
C GLY A 439 15.69 23.26 2.12
N VAL A 440 14.46 23.74 1.96
CA VAL A 440 13.76 23.82 0.67
C VAL A 440 14.51 24.72 -0.31
N SER A 441 14.90 25.93 0.09
CA SER A 441 15.68 26.84 -0.76
C SER A 441 17.07 26.28 -1.10
N THR A 442 17.68 25.53 -0.18
CA THR A 442 18.94 24.81 -0.45
C THR A 442 18.73 23.71 -1.49
N ALA A 443 17.68 22.89 -1.36
CA ALA A 443 17.34 21.84 -2.32
C ALA A 443 17.06 22.41 -3.72
N LEU A 444 16.34 23.55 -3.78
CA LEU A 444 16.09 24.26 -5.03
C LEU A 444 17.39 24.69 -5.70
N LYS A 445 18.29 25.36 -4.96
CA LYS A 445 19.57 25.82 -5.48
C LYS A 445 20.45 24.67 -5.97
N GLU A 446 20.55 23.58 -5.21
CA GLU A 446 21.33 22.39 -5.57
C GLU A 446 20.83 21.74 -6.87
N PHE A 447 19.52 21.52 -7.01
CA PHE A 447 18.96 20.91 -8.22
C PHE A 447 19.11 21.81 -9.45
N LEU A 448 18.88 23.12 -9.29
CA LEU A 448 19.08 24.08 -10.39
C LEU A 448 20.54 24.17 -10.83
N ALA A 449 21.51 24.05 -9.92
CA ALA A 449 22.94 24.00 -10.25
C ALA A 449 23.33 22.75 -11.07
N LEU A 450 22.55 21.66 -10.98
CA LEU A 450 22.69 20.46 -11.80
C LEU A 450 21.92 20.55 -13.14
N GLY A 451 21.19 21.65 -13.39
CA GLY A 451 20.31 21.83 -14.55
C GLY A 451 18.93 21.18 -14.40
N LEU A 452 18.55 20.77 -13.19
CA LEU A 452 17.33 20.02 -12.91
C LEU A 452 16.26 20.92 -12.28
N LYS A 453 14.99 20.72 -12.65
CA LYS A 453 13.86 21.28 -11.91
C LYS A 453 13.48 20.30 -10.79
N PRO A 454 13.46 20.72 -9.51
CA PRO A 454 13.01 19.85 -8.42
C PRO A 454 11.49 19.75 -8.35
N LEU A 455 11.03 18.57 -7.95
CA LEU A 455 9.66 18.24 -7.55
C LEU A 455 9.70 17.77 -6.10
N PHE A 456 8.96 18.44 -5.22
CA PHE A 456 8.88 18.14 -3.80
C PHE A 456 7.59 17.37 -3.51
N LYS A 457 7.71 16.17 -2.97
CA LYS A 457 6.60 15.29 -2.58
C LYS A 457 6.55 15.18 -1.05
N PRO A 458 5.47 15.61 -0.38
CA PRO A 458 5.34 15.48 1.07
C PRO A 458 5.18 14.01 1.50
N ASN A 459 5.56 13.74 2.74
CA ASN A 459 5.21 12.52 3.45
C ASN A 459 3.79 12.62 4.05
N GLY A 460 3.15 11.47 4.27
CA GLY A 460 1.86 11.37 4.97
C GLY A 460 0.60 11.76 4.17
N THR A 461 0.72 12.49 3.05
CA THR A 461 -0.45 12.89 2.23
C THR A 461 -0.90 11.80 1.25
N GLY A 462 -2.02 12.04 0.56
CA GLY A 462 -2.56 11.20 -0.50
C GLY A 462 -3.18 12.00 -1.65
N GLN A 463 -3.60 11.33 -2.73
CA GLN A 463 -4.26 11.95 -3.90
C GLN A 463 -3.44 13.08 -4.56
N SER A 464 -2.11 12.97 -4.54
CA SER A 464 -1.18 13.99 -5.06
C SER A 464 -1.27 15.36 -4.36
N LYS A 465 -2.02 15.49 -3.26
CA LYS A 465 -2.13 16.73 -2.47
C LYS A 465 -0.80 17.10 -1.82
N GLY A 466 -0.46 18.39 -1.88
CA GLY A 466 0.76 18.94 -1.29
C GLY A 466 2.04 18.74 -2.11
N ILE A 467 1.98 18.03 -3.24
CA ILE A 467 3.11 17.95 -4.19
C ILE A 467 3.26 19.32 -4.86
N ILE A 468 4.49 19.85 -4.87
CA ILE A 468 4.82 21.19 -5.39
C ILE A 468 6.10 21.14 -6.23
N GLY A 469 6.10 21.84 -7.36
CA GLY A 469 7.21 21.89 -8.32
C GLY A 469 7.67 23.32 -8.58
N TYR A 470 8.94 23.47 -8.92
CA TYR A 470 9.49 24.79 -9.27
C TYR A 470 9.08 25.22 -10.68
N ARG A 471 8.47 26.40 -10.81
CA ARG A 471 7.94 26.89 -12.10
C ARG A 471 9.02 27.58 -12.93
N THR A 472 8.88 27.50 -14.26
CA THR A 472 9.82 28.16 -15.18
C THR A 472 9.73 29.68 -15.01
N GLY A 473 10.82 30.34 -14.59
CA GLY A 473 10.88 31.79 -14.42
C GLY A 473 10.37 32.32 -13.08
N GLU A 474 10.04 31.45 -12.13
CA GLU A 474 9.69 31.82 -10.74
C GLU A 474 10.95 32.20 -9.94
N SER A 475 10.88 33.18 -9.04
CA SER A 475 12.02 33.48 -8.16
C SER A 475 12.18 32.42 -7.06
N ALA A 476 13.34 32.36 -6.40
CA ALA A 476 13.53 31.43 -5.28
C ALA A 476 12.65 31.83 -4.07
N GLU A 477 12.44 33.14 -3.92
CA GLU A 477 11.64 33.79 -2.89
C GLU A 477 10.14 33.49 -3.09
N ASP A 478 9.63 33.63 -4.33
CA ASP A 478 8.24 33.28 -4.67
C ASP A 478 7.97 31.79 -4.43
N PHE A 479 8.91 30.93 -4.85
CA PHE A 479 8.80 29.49 -4.61
C PHE A 479 8.77 29.16 -3.11
N ALA A 480 9.63 29.78 -2.30
CA ALA A 480 9.67 29.56 -0.86
C ALA A 480 8.36 29.99 -0.17
N HIS A 481 7.80 31.14 -0.53
CA HIS A 481 6.50 31.62 0.00
C HIS A 481 5.33 30.70 -0.41
N ARG A 482 5.35 30.22 -1.66
CA ARG A 482 4.35 29.29 -2.18
C ARG A 482 4.47 27.90 -1.53
N PHE A 483 5.68 27.48 -1.18
CA PHE A 483 5.95 26.26 -0.42
C PHE A 483 5.45 26.37 1.03
N GLU A 484 5.68 27.50 1.70
CA GLU A 484 5.19 27.76 3.07
C GLU A 484 3.65 27.73 3.12
N THR A 485 2.99 28.35 2.12
CA THR A 485 1.53 28.27 1.97
C THR A 485 1.06 26.81 1.80
N ASN A 486 1.72 26.05 0.92
CA ASN A 486 1.42 24.63 0.69
C ASN A 486 1.66 23.76 1.93
N LEU A 487 2.66 24.08 2.77
CA LEU A 487 2.89 23.40 4.05
C LEU A 487 1.76 23.66 5.05
N ASN A 488 1.30 24.91 5.16
CA ASN A 488 0.16 25.29 6.01
C ASN A 488 -1.13 24.60 5.55
N ASP A 489 -1.35 24.49 4.23
CA ASP A 489 -2.46 23.71 3.66
C ASP A 489 -2.37 22.22 4.03
N ILE A 490 -1.16 21.63 3.99
CA ILE A 490 -0.94 20.22 4.40
C ILE A 490 -1.23 20.03 5.89
N GLU A 491 -0.72 20.88 6.78
CA GLU A 491 -0.98 20.76 8.23
C GLU A 491 -2.48 20.91 8.55
N ARG A 492 -3.18 21.82 7.88
CA ARG A 492 -4.64 21.97 8.02
C ARG A 492 -5.40 20.73 7.55
N ASP A 493 -5.08 20.21 6.37
CA ASP A 493 -5.84 19.14 5.71
C ASP A 493 -5.51 17.73 6.24
N PHE A 494 -4.32 17.52 6.81
CA PHE A 494 -3.82 16.20 7.21
C PHE A 494 -3.29 16.13 8.65
N GLY A 495 -3.23 17.26 9.37
CA GLY A 495 -2.75 17.32 10.75
C GLY A 495 -1.23 17.34 10.88
N LYS A 496 -0.78 17.47 12.13
CA LYS A 496 0.64 17.52 12.49
C LYS A 496 1.32 16.19 12.19
N GLY A 497 2.42 16.24 11.42
CA GLY A 497 3.17 15.07 11.00
C GLY A 497 2.98 14.67 9.53
N ALA A 498 2.07 15.30 8.79
CA ALA A 498 2.12 15.32 7.32
C ALA A 498 3.11 16.40 6.82
N GLY A 499 3.53 16.34 5.56
CA GLY A 499 4.52 17.26 4.99
C GLY A 499 5.93 16.70 5.09
N TYR A 500 6.60 16.92 6.22
CA TYR A 500 8.00 16.51 6.39
C TYR A 500 8.21 15.00 6.71
N PRO A 501 9.37 14.42 6.34
CA PRO A 501 10.35 14.96 5.41
C PRO A 501 9.78 15.01 3.98
N PHE A 502 10.08 16.06 3.23
CA PHE A 502 9.74 16.10 1.80
C PHE A 502 10.77 15.28 1.02
N PHE A 503 10.28 14.38 0.17
CA PHE A 503 11.09 13.69 -0.84
C PHE A 503 11.26 14.61 -2.04
N VAL A 504 12.49 14.93 -2.41
CA VAL A 504 12.83 15.79 -3.54
C VAL A 504 13.46 14.96 -4.64
N MET A 505 12.91 15.06 -5.85
CA MET A 505 13.40 14.37 -7.04
C MET A 505 13.34 15.31 -8.26
N PRO A 506 14.01 14.99 -9.38
CA PRO A 506 13.85 15.73 -10.62
C PRO A 506 12.41 15.66 -11.14
N LEU A 507 11.92 16.75 -11.72
CA LEU A 507 10.68 16.79 -12.46
C LEU A 507 10.88 16.10 -13.82
N LEU A 508 10.42 14.85 -13.91
CA LEU A 508 10.64 13.98 -15.07
C LEU A 508 9.71 14.31 -16.25
N SER A 509 10.22 14.20 -17.48
CA SER A 509 9.40 14.29 -18.69
C SER A 509 8.68 12.96 -18.93
N LEU A 510 7.47 12.83 -18.38
CA LEU A 510 6.72 11.57 -18.43
C LEU A 510 6.44 11.10 -19.87
N ALA A 511 6.37 9.78 -20.03
CA ALA A 511 5.92 9.14 -21.25
C ALA A 511 4.43 9.44 -21.52
N GLU A 512 4.04 9.32 -22.78
CA GLU A 512 2.70 9.63 -23.27
C GLU A 512 2.17 8.47 -24.11
N THR A 513 0.87 8.16 -24.00
CA THR A 513 0.20 7.25 -24.93
C THR A 513 0.21 7.85 -26.35
N SER A 514 -0.17 7.06 -27.36
CA SER A 514 -0.37 7.56 -28.73
C SER A 514 -1.42 8.67 -28.85
N ALA A 515 -2.26 8.88 -27.82
CA ALA A 515 -3.21 9.99 -27.73
C ALA A 515 -2.64 11.26 -27.03
N GLY A 516 -1.39 11.25 -26.57
CA GLY A 516 -0.79 12.34 -25.79
C GLY A 516 -1.30 12.39 -24.34
N GLU A 517 -1.71 11.23 -23.79
CA GLU A 517 -2.10 11.08 -22.39
C GLU A 517 -0.86 10.67 -21.59
N MET A 518 -0.41 11.49 -20.63
CA MET A 518 0.71 11.10 -19.77
C MET A 518 0.28 9.99 -18.83
N TYR A 519 1.19 9.07 -18.51
CA TYR A 519 0.89 7.92 -17.68
C TYR A 519 2.03 7.54 -16.74
N ASP A 520 1.65 6.81 -15.71
CA ASP A 520 2.52 5.99 -14.87
C ASP A 520 1.99 4.55 -14.85
N LEU A 521 2.78 3.64 -14.31
CA LEU A 521 2.45 2.22 -14.18
C LEU A 521 2.29 1.88 -12.70
N ARG A 522 1.51 0.83 -12.42
CA ARG A 522 1.42 0.19 -11.13
C ARG A 522 1.78 -1.28 -11.28
N PHE A 523 2.54 -1.79 -10.32
CA PHE A 523 2.78 -3.21 -10.10
C PHE A 523 2.02 -3.66 -8.85
N ALA A 524 1.87 -4.97 -8.67
CA ALA A 524 1.34 -5.56 -7.45
C ALA A 524 2.33 -6.62 -6.96
N THR A 525 2.95 -6.35 -5.81
CA THR A 525 3.86 -7.26 -5.09
C THR A 525 3.10 -7.86 -3.91
N TYR A 526 3.13 -9.18 -3.74
CA TYR A 526 2.33 -9.88 -2.73
C TYR A 526 2.99 -11.17 -2.29
N GLN A 527 2.68 -11.60 -1.07
CA GLN A 527 3.12 -12.88 -0.53
C GLN A 527 2.08 -13.97 -0.82
N LYS A 528 2.58 -15.15 -1.18
CA LYS A 528 1.85 -16.41 -1.26
C LYS A 528 2.47 -17.39 -0.25
N ILE A 529 1.64 -18.13 0.45
CA ILE A 529 2.08 -19.16 1.41
C ILE A 529 1.69 -20.50 0.82
N ASN A 530 2.64 -21.42 0.69
CA ASN A 530 2.34 -22.77 0.22
C ASN A 530 1.77 -23.65 1.34
N SER A 531 1.32 -24.87 1.00
CA SER A 531 0.81 -25.85 1.96
C SER A 531 1.82 -26.31 3.02
N GLU A 532 3.10 -25.98 2.86
CA GLU A 532 4.20 -26.30 3.78
C GLU A 532 4.50 -25.13 4.74
N GLY A 533 3.73 -24.03 4.66
CA GLY A 533 3.95 -22.80 5.43
C GLY A 533 5.09 -21.92 4.90
N GLN A 534 5.70 -22.25 3.77
CA GLN A 534 6.75 -21.43 3.17
C GLN A 534 6.15 -20.22 2.45
N ALA A 535 6.46 -19.03 2.96
CA ALA A 535 6.16 -17.77 2.31
C ALA A 535 7.07 -17.53 1.08
N ARG A 536 6.48 -16.97 0.02
CA ARG A 536 7.16 -16.53 -1.20
C ARG A 536 6.59 -15.18 -1.63
N ILE A 537 7.44 -14.25 -2.05
CA ILE A 537 7.04 -12.98 -2.65
C ILE A 537 6.95 -13.13 -4.16
N HIS A 538 5.90 -12.59 -4.75
CA HIS A 538 5.66 -12.49 -6.17
C HIS A 538 5.42 -11.03 -6.55
N SER A 539 5.60 -10.68 -7.83
CA SER A 539 5.17 -9.37 -8.34
C SER A 539 4.69 -9.47 -9.78
N ILE A 540 3.63 -8.74 -10.14
CA ILE A 540 3.11 -8.65 -11.51
C ILE A 540 2.93 -7.19 -11.93
N PRO A 541 3.07 -6.85 -13.23
CA PRO A 541 2.59 -5.58 -13.74
C PRO A 541 1.05 -5.57 -13.66
N LEU A 542 0.48 -4.49 -13.13
CA LEU A 542 -0.95 -4.42 -12.84
C LEU A 542 -1.68 -3.56 -13.87
N ILE A 543 -1.45 -2.25 -13.86
CA ILE A 543 -2.17 -1.28 -14.69
C ILE A 543 -1.27 -0.11 -15.11
N LEU A 544 -1.56 0.45 -16.28
CA LEU A 544 -1.16 1.81 -16.64
C LEU A 544 -2.31 2.73 -16.23
N LYS A 545 -2.00 3.78 -15.45
CA LYS A 545 -2.95 4.83 -15.07
C LYS A 545 -2.62 6.06 -15.89
N LYS A 546 -3.61 6.67 -16.53
CA LYS A 546 -3.38 7.78 -17.47
C LYS A 546 -4.19 9.02 -17.15
N GLU A 547 -3.62 10.17 -17.44
CA GLU A 547 -4.34 11.45 -17.40
C GLU A 547 -5.33 11.59 -18.57
N PRO A 548 -6.37 12.42 -18.43
CA PRO A 548 -7.17 12.82 -19.58
C PRO A 548 -6.30 13.60 -20.58
N ALA A 549 -6.48 13.33 -21.87
CA ALA A 549 -5.77 14.02 -22.94
C ALA A 549 -5.90 15.56 -22.81
N LYS A 550 -4.76 16.25 -22.81
CA LYS A 550 -4.71 17.72 -22.69
C LYS A 550 -5.32 18.41 -23.91
N THR A 551 -6.18 19.39 -23.68
CA THR A 551 -6.65 20.32 -24.73
C THR A 551 -5.49 21.16 -25.29
N LEU A 552 -5.67 21.77 -26.47
CA LEU A 552 -4.65 22.65 -27.07
C LEU A 552 -4.23 23.79 -26.12
N LYS A 553 -5.19 24.37 -25.38
CA LYS A 553 -4.93 25.43 -24.39
C LYS A 553 -4.10 24.94 -23.21
N GLU A 554 -4.33 23.71 -22.75
CA GLU A 554 -3.55 23.09 -21.67
C GLU A 554 -2.16 22.63 -22.14
N LYS A 555 -2.00 22.26 -23.42
CA LYS A 555 -0.68 21.99 -24.02
C LYS A 555 0.18 23.26 -24.15
N GLN A 556 -0.44 24.43 -24.23
CA GLN A 556 0.22 25.74 -24.23
C GLN A 556 0.55 26.26 -22.81
N GLN A 557 -0.04 25.67 -21.77
CA GLN A 557 0.28 26.00 -20.38
C GLN A 557 1.40 25.10 -19.86
N ILE A 558 2.44 25.70 -19.27
CA ILE A 558 3.50 24.95 -18.58
C ILE A 558 2.92 24.45 -17.25
N ALA A 559 2.41 23.23 -17.25
CA ALA A 559 1.99 22.55 -16.02
C ALA A 559 3.19 22.37 -15.08
N GLU A 560 2.97 22.59 -13.79
CA GLU A 560 3.98 22.50 -12.74
C GLU A 560 4.46 21.06 -12.51
N PHE A 561 3.53 20.10 -12.58
CA PHE A 561 3.77 18.67 -12.69
C PHE A 561 2.53 17.96 -13.24
N SER A 562 2.63 16.65 -13.42
CA SER A 562 1.56 15.76 -13.90
C SER A 562 1.21 14.77 -12.78
N PRO A 563 -0.01 14.81 -12.19
CA PRO A 563 -0.35 13.98 -11.05
C PRO A 563 -0.61 12.49 -11.36
N THR A 564 -0.79 12.09 -12.63
CA THR A 564 -1.09 10.71 -13.10
C THR A 564 -2.08 9.92 -12.22
N ASN A 565 -3.11 10.62 -11.75
CA ASN A 565 -4.02 10.12 -10.71
C ASN A 565 -5.44 9.90 -11.26
N VAL A 566 -5.95 8.66 -11.15
CA VAL A 566 -7.29 8.28 -11.63
C VAL A 566 -8.40 9.10 -10.94
N SER A 567 -8.33 9.30 -9.62
CA SER A 567 -9.33 10.09 -8.89
C SER A 567 -9.37 11.55 -9.35
N PHE A 568 -8.21 12.13 -9.70
CA PHE A 568 -8.13 13.45 -10.32
C PHE A 568 -8.72 13.46 -11.74
N ALA A 569 -8.43 12.45 -12.55
CA ALA A 569 -8.98 12.31 -13.90
C ALA A 569 -10.51 12.18 -13.89
N VAL A 570 -11.07 11.37 -12.99
CA VAL A 570 -12.51 11.23 -12.74
C VAL A 570 -13.11 12.57 -12.29
N ALA A 571 -12.52 13.24 -11.30
CA ALA A 571 -13.01 14.53 -10.81
C ALA A 571 -12.99 15.63 -11.89
N LYS A 572 -11.97 15.64 -12.75
CA LYS A 572 -11.80 16.62 -13.84
C LYS A 572 -12.76 16.39 -15.01
N THR A 573 -13.16 15.16 -15.29
CA THR A 573 -13.90 14.81 -16.52
C THR A 573 -15.32 14.28 -16.30
N GLY A 574 -15.66 13.86 -15.09
CA GLY A 574 -16.91 13.15 -14.78
C GLY A 574 -16.99 11.71 -15.34
N ARG A 575 -15.95 11.21 -16.02
CA ARG A 575 -15.91 9.87 -16.62
C ARG A 575 -15.59 8.79 -15.57
N PRO A 576 -15.96 7.52 -15.79
CA PRO A 576 -15.60 6.40 -14.91
C PRO A 576 -14.09 6.24 -14.73
N GLY A 577 -13.65 5.71 -13.58
CA GLY A 577 -12.21 5.47 -13.32
C GLY A 577 -11.57 4.48 -14.29
N THR A 578 -12.36 3.51 -14.77
CA THR A 578 -11.96 2.48 -15.74
C THR A 578 -11.55 3.04 -17.11
N ASP A 579 -11.98 4.25 -17.48
CA ASP A 579 -11.57 4.93 -18.72
C ASP A 579 -10.10 5.40 -18.69
N PHE A 580 -9.54 5.53 -17.49
CA PHE A 580 -8.18 6.02 -17.21
C PHE A 580 -7.21 4.91 -16.81
N ILE A 581 -7.62 3.65 -17.01
CA ILE A 581 -6.89 2.45 -16.58
C ILE A 581 -6.76 1.46 -17.74
N VAL A 582 -5.53 0.99 -18.00
CA VAL A 582 -5.24 -0.04 -19.00
C VAL A 582 -4.61 -1.26 -18.32
N PRO A 583 -5.17 -2.49 -18.46
CA PRO A 583 -4.60 -3.72 -17.89
C PRO A 583 -3.21 -4.06 -18.47
N LEU A 584 -2.18 -4.24 -17.62
CA LEU A 584 -0.81 -4.52 -18.08
C LEU A 584 -0.46 -6.00 -18.26
N CYS A 585 -1.21 -6.94 -17.68
CA CYS A 585 -1.09 -8.35 -18.07
C CYS A 585 -1.81 -8.59 -19.40
N THR A 586 -1.54 -7.78 -20.43
CA THR A 586 -2.04 -7.95 -21.80
C THR A 586 -0.98 -7.48 -22.80
N GLU A 587 -0.85 -8.12 -23.96
CA GLU A 587 0.09 -7.67 -25.00
C GLU A 587 -0.19 -6.23 -25.46
N SER A 588 -1.47 -5.87 -25.60
CA SER A 588 -1.90 -4.52 -25.93
C SER A 588 -1.53 -3.49 -24.85
N GLY A 589 -1.64 -3.86 -23.58
CA GLY A 589 -1.32 -2.98 -22.45
C GLY A 589 0.19 -2.73 -22.34
N LEU A 590 1.01 -3.79 -22.44
CA LEU A 590 2.46 -3.68 -22.50
C LEU A 590 2.92 -2.80 -23.68
N LYS A 591 2.36 -3.06 -24.88
CA LYS A 591 2.63 -2.26 -26.07
C LYS A 591 2.24 -0.79 -25.91
N GLN A 592 1.09 -0.49 -25.28
CA GLN A 592 0.65 0.88 -25.00
C GLN A 592 1.53 1.57 -23.94
N ALA A 593 2.07 0.81 -22.99
CA ALA A 593 3.00 1.30 -21.97
C ALA A 593 4.44 1.49 -22.49
N GLY A 594 4.74 1.08 -23.73
CA GLY A 594 6.12 1.06 -24.26
C GLY A 594 7.01 0.00 -23.60
N LEU A 595 6.42 -0.98 -22.91
CA LEU A 595 7.14 -2.04 -22.21
C LEU A 595 7.29 -3.29 -23.10
N SER A 596 8.49 -3.84 -23.13
CA SER A 596 8.68 -5.23 -23.54
C SER A 596 8.25 -6.19 -22.43
N LYS A 597 7.94 -7.44 -22.80
CA LYS A 597 7.66 -8.53 -21.85
C LYS A 597 8.85 -8.80 -20.91
N GLU A 598 10.08 -8.78 -21.45
CA GLU A 598 11.30 -8.98 -20.66
C GLU A 598 11.53 -7.87 -19.63
N GLN A 599 11.24 -6.61 -19.97
CA GLN A 599 11.30 -5.50 -19.01
C GLN A 599 10.26 -5.63 -17.90
N ALA A 600 9.02 -5.98 -18.25
CA ALA A 600 7.98 -6.24 -17.25
C ALA A 600 8.34 -7.42 -16.31
N LEU A 601 8.90 -8.51 -16.86
CA LEU A 601 9.44 -9.64 -16.08
C LEU A 601 10.57 -9.20 -15.14
N SER A 602 11.47 -8.35 -15.62
CA SER A 602 12.62 -7.85 -14.87
C SER A 602 12.21 -6.92 -13.73
N MET A 603 11.27 -6.00 -13.97
CA MET A 603 10.72 -5.12 -12.94
C MET A 603 9.96 -5.90 -11.87
N SER A 604 9.16 -6.88 -12.28
CA SER A 604 8.51 -7.81 -11.35
C SER A 604 9.52 -8.58 -10.49
N LEU A 605 10.58 -9.13 -11.08
CA LEU A 605 11.66 -9.80 -10.33
C LEU A 605 12.40 -8.83 -9.38
N TYR A 606 12.66 -7.60 -9.81
CA TYR A 606 13.25 -6.55 -8.98
C TYR A 606 12.37 -6.25 -7.76
N PHE A 607 11.06 -6.05 -7.93
CA PHE A 607 10.16 -5.71 -6.81
C PHE A 607 9.96 -6.83 -5.80
N SER A 608 9.82 -8.08 -6.24
CA SER A 608 9.72 -9.22 -5.32
C SER A 608 11.02 -9.45 -4.55
N SER A 609 12.17 -9.27 -5.21
CA SER A 609 13.50 -9.38 -4.59
C SER A 609 13.78 -8.25 -3.61
N PHE A 610 13.43 -7.01 -3.97
CA PHE A 610 13.54 -5.85 -3.09
C PHE A 610 12.67 -6.00 -1.83
N GLN A 611 11.43 -6.47 -1.97
CA GLN A 611 10.57 -6.71 -0.81
C GLN A 611 11.10 -7.83 0.09
N ASN A 612 11.61 -8.92 -0.47
CA ASN A 612 12.28 -9.95 0.32
C ASN A 612 13.55 -9.42 1.02
N TRP A 613 14.31 -8.54 0.36
CA TRP A 613 15.47 -7.87 0.95
C TRP A 613 15.08 -6.97 2.13
N LEU A 614 13.95 -6.24 2.05
CA LEU A 614 13.41 -5.46 3.17
C LEU A 614 13.04 -6.36 4.37
N LEU A 615 12.31 -7.46 4.12
CA LEU A 615 11.96 -8.43 5.16
C LEU A 615 13.20 -9.09 5.79
N THR A 616 14.25 -9.32 5.00
CA THR A 616 15.51 -9.91 5.45
C THR A 616 16.36 -8.95 6.29
N ASN A 617 16.58 -7.74 5.79
CA ASN A 617 17.64 -6.84 6.28
C ASN A 617 17.12 -5.72 7.17
N LYS A 618 15.85 -5.33 7.04
CA LYS A 618 15.25 -4.23 7.80
C LYS A 618 14.16 -4.67 8.77
N TYR A 619 13.39 -5.71 8.41
CA TYR A 619 12.32 -6.28 9.24
C TYR A 619 12.57 -7.75 9.61
N PRO A 620 13.79 -8.16 10.02
CA PRO A 620 14.06 -9.56 10.34
C PRO A 620 13.17 -10.03 11.49
N ARG A 621 12.37 -11.06 11.23
CA ARG A 621 11.78 -11.87 12.30
C ARG A 621 12.93 -12.62 12.98
N SER A 622 13.01 -12.54 14.30
CA SER A 622 13.89 -13.43 15.04
C SER A 622 13.45 -14.87 14.80
N LEU A 623 14.42 -15.78 14.67
CA LEU A 623 14.17 -17.21 14.78
C LEU A 623 13.86 -17.52 16.25
N SER A 624 12.70 -17.08 16.74
CA SER A 624 12.15 -17.64 17.98
C SER A 624 11.91 -19.13 17.73
N THR A 625 12.41 -19.95 18.65
CA THR A 625 12.22 -21.40 18.66
C THR A 625 10.73 -21.70 18.80
N ARG A 626 10.04 -21.82 17.66
CA ARG A 626 8.75 -22.51 17.54
C ARG A 626 9.02 -24.02 17.54
N ASP A 627 9.46 -24.50 18.69
CA ASP A 627 9.53 -25.93 19.04
C ASP A 627 8.18 -26.38 19.65
#